data_AF-A0A1I6H4G5-F1
#
_entry.id   AF-A0A1I6H4G5-F1
#
_cell.length_a   1.000
_cell.length_b   1.000
_cell.length_c   1.000
_cell.angle_alpha   90.00
_cell.angle_beta   90.00
_cell.angle_gamma   90.00
#
_symmetry.space_group_name_H-M   'P 1'
#
loop_
_entity.id
_entity.type
_entity.pdbx_description
1 polymer ?
#
loop_
_entity_poly.entity_id
_entity_poly.type
_entity_poly.pdbx_seq_one_letter_code
_entity_poly.pdbx_strand_id
1 'polypeptide(L)' 'MTRSSLEVEWEDQPDDPGSEDLGYDLDDWEQIRATGTESEKFLYLPDDEEMLREEAFIVAEPTAVADLLDNR' A
#
# COMPACT_ATOMS: atom_id res chain seq x y z
N MET A 1 -4.03 37.82 0.13
CA MET A 1 -3.87 36.54 -0.59
C MET A 1 -2.56 35.93 -0.12
N THR A 2 -2.60 35.24 1.00
CA THR A 2 -1.44 34.55 1.59
C THR A 2 -1.17 33.33 0.73
N ARG A 3 -0.12 33.41 -0.08
CA ARG A 3 0.38 32.28 -0.87
C ARG A 3 0.89 31.22 0.11
N SER A 4 0.56 29.97 -0.21
CA SER A 4 0.57 28.78 0.64
C SER A 4 1.86 28.62 1.47
N SER A 5 1.71 28.25 2.74
CA SER A 5 2.82 27.93 3.67
C SER A 5 3.48 26.57 3.37
N LEU A 6 3.60 26.21 2.08
CA LEU A 6 4.11 24.91 1.59
C LEU A 6 5.08 25.11 0.41
N GLU A 7 5.95 26.11 0.47
CA GLU A 7 7.11 26.22 -0.43
C GLU A 7 8.24 25.34 0.14
N VAL A 8 8.04 24.02 0.14
CA VAL A 8 9.13 23.06 0.36
C VAL A 8 9.76 22.77 -0.99
N GLU A 9 11.08 22.84 -1.08
CA GLU A 9 11.83 22.52 -2.30
C GLU A 9 11.73 21.02 -2.57
N TRP A 10 10.95 20.65 -3.60
CA TRP A 10 10.77 19.26 -4.04
C TRP A 10 12.08 18.55 -4.37
N GLU A 11 13.13 19.30 -4.73
CA GLU A 11 14.45 18.77 -5.06
C GLU A 11 15.22 18.26 -3.82
N ASP A 12 14.84 18.71 -2.61
CA ASP A 12 15.47 18.32 -1.35
C ASP A 12 14.69 17.19 -0.64
N GLN A 13 13.56 16.77 -1.20
CA GLN A 13 12.77 15.66 -0.66
C GLN A 13 13.41 14.32 -1.02
N PRO A 14 13.34 13.32 -0.11
CA PRO A 14 13.82 11.98 -0.41
C PRO A 14 12.98 11.34 -1.54
N ASP A 15 13.63 10.57 -2.42
CA ASP A 15 12.95 9.78 -3.45
C ASP A 15 11.99 8.73 -2.85
N ASP A 16 12.29 8.28 -1.64
CA ASP A 16 11.48 7.35 -0.84
C ASP A 16 11.02 8.07 0.45
N PRO A 17 9.91 8.84 0.40
CA PRO A 17 9.37 9.52 1.57
C PRO A 17 8.77 8.51 2.55
N GLY A 18 8.94 8.78 3.85
CA GLY A 18 8.32 7.99 4.89
C GLY A 18 6.80 8.18 4.90
N SER A 19 6.07 7.25 5.52
CA SER A 19 4.62 7.34 5.69
C SER A 19 4.20 8.61 6.45
N GLU A 20 5.01 9.04 7.41
CA GLU A 20 4.82 10.26 8.20
C GLU A 20 4.87 11.53 7.33
N ASP A 21 5.71 11.56 6.30
CA ASP A 21 5.85 12.67 5.36
C ASP A 21 4.61 12.81 4.45
N LEU A 22 3.86 11.72 4.28
CA LEU A 22 2.69 11.64 3.42
C LEU A 22 1.36 11.78 4.17
N GLY A 23 1.39 11.80 5.51
CA GLY A 23 0.18 11.83 6.34
C GLY A 23 -0.65 10.56 6.23
N TYR A 24 -0.03 9.42 5.90
CA TYR A 24 -0.65 8.12 5.93
C TYR A 24 -0.25 7.38 7.19
N ASP A 25 -1.24 6.77 7.86
CA ASP A 25 -0.99 5.79 8.90
C ASP A 25 -0.68 4.44 8.24
N LEU A 26 0.41 3.81 8.67
CA LEU A 26 0.74 2.44 8.26
C LEU A 26 -0.19 1.48 8.98
N ASP A 27 -0.67 0.49 8.24
CA ASP A 27 -1.53 -0.56 8.75
C ASP A 27 -0.92 -1.92 8.42
N ASP A 28 -1.06 -2.87 9.33
CA ASP A 28 -0.53 -4.21 9.18
C ASP A 28 -1.53 -5.09 8.42
N TRP A 29 -1.08 -5.67 7.30
CA TRP A 29 -1.90 -6.49 6.42
C TRP A 29 -1.31 -7.90 6.31
N GLU A 30 -2.17 -8.90 6.48
CA GLU A 30 -1.81 -10.30 6.27
C GLU A 30 -1.91 -10.65 4.78
N GLN A 31 -0.82 -11.17 4.21
CA GLN A 31 -0.78 -11.69 2.85
C GLN A 31 -1.02 -13.21 2.83
N ILE A 32 -2.06 -13.64 2.12
CA ILE A 32 -2.41 -15.06 1.94
C ILE A 32 -2.29 -15.43 0.46
N ARG A 33 -1.51 -16.46 0.16
CA ARG A 33 -1.45 -17.06 -1.18
C ARG A 33 -2.50 -18.16 -1.30
N ALA A 34 -3.58 -17.87 -2.02
CA ALA A 34 -4.63 -18.84 -2.31
C ALA A 34 -4.34 -19.55 -3.63
N THR A 35 -4.05 -20.85 -3.56
CA THR A 35 -3.93 -21.69 -4.77
C THR A 35 -5.27 -22.36 -5.03
N GLY A 36 -6.05 -21.82 -5.97
CA GLY A 36 -7.29 -22.44 -6.44
C GLY A 36 -7.05 -23.44 -7.58
N THR A 37 -8.06 -24.25 -7.90
CA THR A 37 -8.01 -25.22 -9.02
C THR A 37 -7.72 -24.56 -10.38
N GLU A 38 -8.07 -23.28 -10.55
CA GLU A 38 -8.01 -22.58 -11.83
C GLU A 38 -6.89 -21.53 -11.91
N SER A 39 -6.56 -20.85 -10.80
CA SER A 39 -5.50 -19.83 -10.73
C SER A 39 -4.98 -19.63 -9.31
N GLU A 40 -3.73 -19.20 -9.18
CA GLU A 40 -3.20 -18.63 -7.94
C GLU A 40 -3.67 -17.18 -7.77
N LYS A 41 -3.95 -16.78 -6.53
CA LYS A 41 -4.32 -15.41 -6.17
C LYS A 41 -3.64 -14.99 -4.88
N PHE A 42 -3.42 -13.68 -4.73
CA PHE A 42 -2.98 -13.06 -3.49
C PHE A 42 -4.15 -12.36 -2.84
N LEU A 43 -4.39 -12.69 -1.57
CA LEU A 43 -5.34 -12.02 -0.71
C LEU A 43 -4.55 -11.15 0.28
N TYR A 44 -4.97 -9.91 0.46
CA TYR A 44 -4.45 -9.04 1.51
C TYR A 44 -5.61 -8.66 2.42
N LEU A 45 -5.47 -8.97 3.71
CA LEU A 45 -6.47 -8.74 4.74
C LEU A 45 -5.90 -7.74 5.76
N PRO A 46 -6.61 -6.64 6.08
CA PRO A 46 -6.24 -5.81 7.21
C PRO A 46 -6.42 -6.58 8.51
N ASP A 47 -5.57 -6.31 9.51
CA ASP A 47 -5.71 -6.88 10.86
C ASP A 47 -6.94 -6.31 11.60
N ASP A 48 -7.37 -5.11 11.20
CA ASP A 48 -8.53 -4.43 11.79
C ASP A 48 -9.88 -5.07 11.38
N GLU A 49 -10.61 -5.56 12.38
CA GLU A 49 -11.91 -6.22 12.20
C GLU A 49 -13.03 -5.28 11.72
N GLU A 50 -12.92 -3.96 11.92
CA GLU A 50 -13.86 -2.98 11.35
C GLU A 50 -13.62 -2.85 9.86
N MET A 51 -12.37 -2.72 9.43
CA MET A 51 -12.00 -2.66 8.01
C MET A 51 -12.42 -3.92 7.25
N LEU A 52 -12.25 -5.11 7.84
CA LEU A 52 -12.74 -6.35 7.25
C LEU A 52 -14.27 -6.37 7.07
N ARG A 53 -15.01 -5.82 8.03
CA ARG A 53 -16.47 -5.69 7.94
C ARG A 53 -16.90 -4.69 6.87
N GLU A 54 -16.08 -3.71 6.59
CA GLU A 54 -16.26 -2.73 5.52
C GLU A 54 -15.76 -3.21 4.15
N GLU A 55 -15.40 -4.50 4.05
CA GLU A 55 -14.93 -5.14 2.81
C GLU A 55 -13.63 -4.51 2.27
N ALA A 56 -12.81 -3.93 3.15
CA ALA A 56 -11.52 -3.32 2.81
C ALA A 56 -10.41 -4.38 2.64
N PHE A 57 -10.62 -5.40 1.81
CA PHE A 57 -9.63 -6.41 1.46
C PHE A 57 -9.25 -6.33 -0.02
N ILE A 58 -8.06 -6.81 -0.36
CA ILE A 58 -7.55 -6.78 -1.74
C ILE A 58 -7.38 -8.20 -2.27
N VAL A 59 -7.89 -8.44 -3.47
CA VAL A 59 -7.66 -9.67 -4.24
C VAL A 59 -6.87 -9.33 -5.49
N ALA A 60 -5.63 -9.79 -5.56
CA ALA A 60 -4.73 -9.52 -6.68
C ALA A 60 -4.39 -10.81 -7.44
N GLU A 61 -4.36 -10.70 -8.77
CA GLU A 61 -3.77 -11.74 -9.62
C GLU A 61 -2.24 -11.71 -9.49
N PRO A 62 -1.54 -12.83 -9.70
CA PRO A 62 -0.08 -12.90 -9.53
C PRO A 62 0.68 -11.93 -10.43
N THR A 63 0.14 -11.64 -11.61
CA THR A 63 0.72 -10.69 -12.57
C THR A 63 0.59 -9.23 -12.16
N ALA A 64 -0.28 -8.92 -11.19
CA ALA A 64 -0.48 -7.58 -10.65
C ALA A 64 0.36 -7.31 -9.40
N VAL A 65 1.03 -8.34 -8.86
CA VAL A 65 1.93 -8.22 -7.70
C VAL A 65 3.36 -8.22 -8.21
N ALA A 66 4.13 -7.19 -7.86
CA ALA A 66 5.54 -7.07 -8.20
C ALA A 66 6.36 -6.90 -6.93
N ASP A 67 7.49 -7.63 -6.86
CA ASP A 67 8.46 -7.42 -5.80
C ASP A 67 9.33 -6.21 -6.16
N LEU A 68 9.32 -5.20 -5.29
CA LEU A 68 10.04 -3.95 -5.51
C LEU A 68 11.56 -4.10 -5.35
N LEU A 69 12.04 -5.13 -4.64
CA LEU A 69 13.48 -5.41 -4.54
C LEU A 69 14.02 -6.03 -5.83
N ASP A 70 13.20 -6.80 -6.55
CA ASP A 70 13.53 -7.35 -7.86
C ASP A 70 13.50 -6.29 -8.98
N ASN A 71 12.77 -5.19 -8.78
CA ASN A 71 12.54 -4.12 -9.76
C ASN A 71 13.21 -2.77 -9.42
N ARG A 72 14.30 -2.79 -8.64
CA ARG A 72 15.05 -1.58 -8.24
C ARG A 72 15.95 -1.01 -9.33
#